data_AF-A0AB33L2E2-F1
#
_entry.id   AF-A0AB33L2E2-F1
#
_cell.length_a   1.000
_cell.length_b   1.000
_cell.length_c   1.000
_cell.angle_alpha   90.00
_cell.angle_beta   90.00
_cell.angle_gamma   90.00
#
_symmetry.space_group_name_H-M   'P 1'
#
loop_
_entity.id
_entity.type
_entity.pdbx_description
1 polymer ?
#
loop_
_entity_poly.entity_id
_entity_poly.type
_entity_poly.pdbx_seq_one_letter_code
_entity_poly.pdbx_strand_id
1 'polypeptide(L)'
;MFHLHKNIIKSLYLHVLIFKKIIMAVMKVIEILANSEKSWEDATRKAIKQASKSVKGIKSAFVQSQSVVVNDDEVTEFRVNLKVTFEVN
;
A
#
# COMPACT_ATOMS: atom_id res chain seq x y z
N MET A 1 26.42 -22.02 -39.58
CA MET A 1 26.31 -22.45 -38.16
C MET A 1 26.17 -21.29 -37.16
N PHE A 2 26.89 -20.17 -37.31
CA PHE A 2 26.79 -19.01 -36.39
C PHE A 2 25.49 -18.19 -36.46
N HIS A 3 24.75 -18.25 -37.57
CA HIS A 3 23.53 -17.45 -37.77
C HIS A 3 22.33 -18.00 -36.98
N LEU A 4 22.23 -19.33 -36.82
CA LEU A 4 21.18 -19.98 -36.03
C LEU A 4 21.31 -19.63 -34.54
N HIS A 5 22.54 -19.58 -34.03
CA HIS A 5 22.83 -19.29 -32.63
C HIS A 5 22.46 -17.85 -32.24
N LYS A 6 22.65 -16.89 -33.14
CA LYS A 6 22.27 -15.48 -32.91
C LYS A 6 20.75 -15.28 -32.83
N ASN A 7 19.98 -16.04 -33.62
CA ASN A 7 18.52 -15.95 -33.62
C ASN A 7 17.89 -16.60 -32.38
N ILE A 8 18.44 -17.70 -31.88
CA ILE A 8 17.98 -18.34 -30.64
C ILE A 8 18.23 -17.41 -29.45
N ILE A 9 19.43 -16.82 -29.34
CA ILE A 9 19.74 -15.86 -28.27
C ILE A 9 18.79 -14.65 -28.37
N LYS A 10 18.56 -14.09 -29.55
CA LYS A 10 17.68 -12.94 -29.76
C LYS A 10 16.22 -13.25 -29.39
N SER A 11 15.74 -14.46 -29.70
CA SER A 11 14.40 -14.94 -29.33
C SER A 11 14.24 -15.13 -27.82
N LEU A 12 15.26 -15.68 -27.14
CA LEU A 12 15.26 -15.84 -25.69
C LEU A 12 15.32 -14.48 -24.97
N TYR A 13 16.13 -13.57 -25.50
CA TYR A 13 16.20 -12.19 -25.00
C TYR A 13 14.87 -11.45 -25.18
N LEU A 14 14.18 -11.67 -26.29
CA LEU A 14 12.86 -11.12 -26.56
C LEU A 14 11.79 -11.72 -25.62
N HIS A 15 11.84 -13.02 -25.32
CA HIS A 15 10.94 -13.66 -24.34
C HIS A 15 11.17 -13.12 -22.92
N VAL A 16 12.43 -12.94 -22.50
CA VAL A 16 12.77 -12.33 -21.20
C VAL A 16 12.34 -10.86 -21.14
N LEU A 17 12.53 -10.10 -22.23
CA LEU A 17 12.08 -8.71 -22.32
C LEU A 17 10.54 -8.59 -22.35
N ILE A 18 9.82 -9.55 -22.94
CA ILE A 18 8.34 -9.62 -22.93
C ILE A 18 7.82 -10.01 -21.54
N PHE A 19 8.48 -10.91 -20.82
CA PHE A 19 8.07 -11.29 -19.47
C PHE A 19 8.37 -10.19 -18.42
N LYS A 20 9.44 -9.42 -18.62
CA LYS A 20 9.73 -8.19 -17.85
C LYS A 20 8.86 -7.01 -18.27
N LYS A 21 8.26 -7.03 -19.46
CA LYS A 21 7.28 -6.04 -19.92
C LYS A 21 5.93 -6.35 -19.27
N ILE A 22 5.75 -5.80 -18.07
CA ILE A 22 4.48 -5.25 -17.59
C ILE A 22 3.51 -6.27 -16.95
N ILE A 23 3.81 -6.70 -15.72
CA ILE A 23 2.76 -6.79 -14.72
C ILE A 23 2.56 -5.34 -14.23
N MET A 24 1.67 -4.60 -14.88
CA MET A 24 1.34 -3.23 -14.45
C MET A 24 0.50 -3.34 -13.18
N ALA A 25 1.16 -3.34 -12.01
CA ALA A 25 0.47 -3.29 -10.73
C ALA A 25 -0.12 -1.88 -10.56
N VAL A 26 -1.44 -1.77 -10.71
CA VAL A 26 -2.16 -0.52 -10.44
C VAL A 26 -2.38 -0.43 -8.94
N MET A 27 -1.80 0.60 -8.32
CA MET A 27 -2.00 0.87 -6.90
C MET A 27 -3.11 1.91 -6.75
N LYS A 28 -4.07 1.64 -5.87
CA LYS A 28 -5.04 2.64 -5.42
C LYS A 28 -4.64 3.14 -4.04
N VAL A 29 -4.92 4.42 -3.81
CA VAL A 29 -4.77 5.08 -2.52
C VAL A 29 -6.15 5.50 -2.04
N ILE A 30 -6.49 5.16 -0.81
CA ILE A 30 -7.66 5.67 -0.12
C ILE A 30 -7.22 6.45 1.12
N GLU A 31 -7.99 7.47 1.48
CA GLU A 31 -7.82 8.18 2.74
C GLU A 31 -8.78 7.60 3.78
N ILE A 32 -8.25 7.28 4.97
CA ILE A 32 -9.04 6.80 6.10
C ILE A 32 -8.69 7.56 7.36
N LEU A 33 -9.71 7.80 8.18
CA LEU A 33 -9.57 8.42 9.50
C LEU A 33 -9.85 7.36 10.56
N ALA A 34 -9.02 7.32 11.59
CA ALA A 34 -9.19 6.42 12.71
C ALA A 34 -8.77 7.06 14.02
N ASN A 35 -9.28 6.52 15.12
CA ASN A 35 -8.96 6.98 16.46
C ASN A 35 -8.66 5.81 17.42
N SER A 36 -8.04 6.15 18.54
CA SER A 36 -7.88 5.26 19.69
C SER A 36 -7.72 6.07 20.96
N GLU A 37 -8.25 5.58 22.07
CA GLU A 37 -8.01 6.11 23.41
C GLU A 37 -6.58 5.81 23.92
N LYS A 38 -5.81 4.96 23.22
CA LYS A 38 -4.50 4.48 23.70
C LYS A 38 -3.31 5.25 23.15
N SER A 39 -3.19 5.33 21.82
CA SER A 39 -2.10 6.01 21.12
C SER A 39 -2.38 6.13 19.62
N TRP A 40 -1.59 6.94 18.90
CA TRP A 40 -1.65 7.02 17.44
C TRP A 40 -1.25 5.71 16.75
N GLU A 41 -0.32 4.93 17.31
CA GLU A 41 0.09 3.62 16.77
C GLU A 41 -1.06 2.61 16.87
N ASP A 42 -1.79 2.60 17.99
CA ASP A 42 -2.97 1.73 18.13
C ASP A 42 -4.08 2.17 17.16
N ALA A 43 -4.32 3.47 17.01
CA ALA A 43 -5.27 4.00 16.01
C ALA A 43 -4.87 3.56 14.58
N THR A 44 -3.59 3.62 14.25
CA THR A 44 -3.06 3.19 12.95
C THR A 44 -3.28 1.69 12.72
N ARG A 45 -2.95 0.84 13.70
CA ARG A 45 -3.16 -0.63 13.61
C ARG A 45 -4.65 -0.97 13.45
N LYS A 46 -5.53 -0.30 14.20
CA LYS A 46 -6.99 -0.44 14.08
C LYS A 46 -7.49 -0.05 12.70
N ALA A 47 -6.99 1.06 12.15
CA ALA A 47 -7.34 1.55 10.82
C ALA A 47 -7.02 0.50 9.74
N ILE A 48 -5.80 -0.06 9.75
CA ILE A 48 -5.40 -1.09 8.78
C ILE A 48 -6.21 -2.37 8.95
N LYS A 49 -6.44 -2.82 10.19
CA LYS A 49 -7.26 -3.98 10.48
C LYS A 49 -8.69 -3.80 9.94
N GLN A 50 -9.29 -2.63 10.13
CA GLN A 50 -10.62 -2.34 9.61
C GLN A 50 -10.63 -2.26 8.07
N ALA A 51 -9.70 -1.52 7.46
CA ALA A 51 -9.60 -1.39 6.01
C ALA A 51 -9.40 -2.76 5.32
N SER A 52 -8.62 -3.66 5.93
CA SER A 52 -8.38 -5.01 5.39
C SER A 52 -9.64 -5.89 5.26
N LYS A 53 -10.75 -5.50 5.91
CA LYS A 53 -12.03 -6.20 5.77
C LYS A 53 -12.65 -5.97 4.40
N SER A 54 -12.58 -4.75 3.87
CA SER A 54 -13.16 -4.37 2.56
C SER A 54 -12.14 -4.35 1.43
N VAL A 55 -10.86 -4.13 1.73
CA VAL A 55 -9.81 -3.95 0.73
C VAL A 55 -8.70 -4.97 0.93
N LYS A 56 -8.29 -5.65 -0.15
CA LYS A 56 -7.21 -6.67 -0.13
C LYS A 56 -5.92 -6.09 -0.70
N GLY A 57 -4.80 -6.76 -0.43
CA GLY A 57 -3.51 -6.36 -1.00
C GLY A 57 -2.97 -5.03 -0.49
N ILE A 58 -3.32 -4.61 0.73
CA ILE A 58 -2.72 -3.42 1.39
C ILE A 58 -1.20 -3.63 1.47
N LYS A 59 -0.42 -2.67 0.96
CA LYS A 59 1.05 -2.72 0.95
C LYS A 59 1.66 -1.71 1.90
N SER A 60 1.02 -0.55 2.07
CA SER A 60 1.52 0.50 2.94
C SER A 60 0.42 1.43 3.41
N ALA A 61 0.73 2.19 4.46
CA ALA A 61 -0.07 3.31 4.91
C ALA A 61 0.86 4.46 5.27
N PHE A 62 0.53 5.65 4.79
CA PHE A 62 1.23 6.88 5.08
C PHE A 62 0.42 7.71 6.07
N VAL A 63 1.02 8.09 7.19
CA VAL A 63 0.40 8.98 8.17
C VAL A 63 0.45 10.40 7.62
N GLN A 64 -0.69 10.94 7.23
CA GLN A 64 -0.78 12.29 6.69
C GLN A 64 -0.82 13.33 7.81
N SER A 65 -1.55 13.05 8.88
CA SER A 65 -1.61 13.91 10.05
C SER A 65 -2.00 13.10 11.30
N GLN A 66 -1.67 13.68 12.44
CA GLN A 66 -2.01 13.19 13.76
C GLN A 66 -2.64 14.34 14.56
N SER A 67 -3.67 14.04 15.31
CA SER A 67 -4.33 15.01 16.20
C SER A 67 -4.84 14.31 17.47
N VAL A 68 -5.32 15.09 18.43
CA VAL A 68 -5.96 14.59 19.65
C VAL A 68 -7.31 15.25 19.86
N VAL A 69 -8.19 14.56 20.57
CA VAL A 69 -9.35 15.16 21.21
C VAL A 69 -8.97 15.51 22.64
N VAL A 70 -9.32 16.72 23.06
CA VAL A 70 -9.11 17.19 24.42
C VAL A 70 -10.46 17.50 25.03
N ASN A 71 -10.76 16.89 26.18
CA ASN A 71 -11.91 17.20 27.02
C ASN A 71 -11.42 17.46 28.44
N ASP A 72 -11.91 18.51 29.07
CA ASP A 72 -11.52 18.90 30.44
C ASP A 72 -9.99 18.96 30.64
N ASP A 73 -9.30 19.56 29.66
CA ASP A 73 -7.84 19.68 29.58
C ASP A 73 -7.06 18.34 29.51
N GLU A 74 -7.76 17.21 29.35
CA GLU A 74 -7.19 15.88 29.20
C GLU A 74 -7.35 15.33 27.77
N VAL A 75 -6.32 14.63 27.28
CA VAL A 75 -6.38 13.94 26.00
C VAL A 75 -7.25 12.69 26.12
N THR A 76 -8.34 12.63 25.37
CA THR A 76 -9.31 11.52 25.40
C THR A 76 -9.19 10.59 24.20
N GLU A 77 -8.77 11.10 23.03
CA GLU A 77 -8.57 10.29 21.84
C GLU A 77 -7.34 10.74 21.05
N PHE A 78 -6.64 9.77 20.46
CA PHE A 78 -5.58 9.96 19.47
C PHE A 78 -6.14 9.65 18.09
N ARG A 79 -6.11 10.62 17.17
CA ARG A 79 -6.67 10.53 15.82
C ARG A 79 -5.58 10.53 14.76
N VAL A 80 -5.74 9.72 13.73
CA VAL A 80 -4.83 9.62 12.58
C VAL A 80 -5.59 9.72 11.26
N ASN A 81 -5.06 10.51 10.32
CA ASN A 81 -5.43 10.42 8.89
C ASN A 81 -4.36 9.62 8.17
N LEU A 82 -4.78 8.55 7.49
CA LEU A 82 -3.88 7.67 6.74
C LEU A 82 -4.24 7.69 5.26
N LYS A 83 -3.22 7.72 4.42
CA LYS A 83 -3.31 7.31 3.02
C LYS A 83 -2.88 5.86 2.89
N VAL A 84 -3.83 4.96 2.68
CA VAL A 84 -3.59 3.51 2.56
C VAL A 84 -3.48 3.13 1.10
N THR A 85 -2.34 2.54 0.75
CA THR A 85 -2.03 2.09 -0.59
C THR A 85 -2.20 0.59 -0.71
N PHE A 86 -2.96 0.16 -1.70
CA PHE A 86 -3.24 -1.25 -1.95
C PHE A 86 -3.23 -1.56 -3.44
N GLU A 87 -2.89 -2.81 -3.75
CA GLU A 87 -2.85 -3.32 -5.12
C GLU A 87 -4.27 -3.58 -5.61
N VAL A 88 -4.56 -3.18 -6.84
CA VAL A 88 -5.81 -3.50 -7.52
C VAL A 88 -5.58 -4.74 -8.35
N ASN A 89 -6.16 -5.85 -7.89
CA ASN A 89 -6.12 -7.15 -8.55
C ASN A 89 -7.50 -7.51 -9.10
#